data_AF-A0A0H3DLU9-F1
#
_entry.id   AF-A0A0H3DLU9-F1
#
_cell.length_a   1.000
_cell.length_b   1.000
_cell.length_c   1.000
_cell.angle_alpha   90.00
_cell.angle_beta   90.00
_cell.angle_gamma   90.00
#
_symmetry.space_group_name_H-M   'P 1'
#
loop_
_entity.id
_entity.type
_entity.pdbx_description
1 polymer ?
#
loop_
_entity_poly.entity_id
_entity_poly.type
_entity_poly.pdbx_seq_one_letter_code
_entity_poly.pdbx_strand_id
1 'polypeptide(L)'
;MLAAIAGLLSALVVFAPPSSAAAAAPITKPPMGWNSWNSFAGTIDHTVIERQADALVTSGMKDAGYEYVNIDDGWWTGSRDGGGNITVDTAKWPGGMSAIADYIHSKGLKAGIYTDAGRNGCGYYYPTGHPAYPGTGAEGHYDQDFLQFSRWGFDYVKVDWCGGSAEGLNARNSYTAISDSIARATAQTGRPMVFSVCEWGGQQPWNWAPSIANLWRTSGDIIY
;
A
#
# COMPACT_ATOMS: atom_id res chain seq x y z
N MET A 1 -32.81 -4.42 -82.21
CA MET A 1 -32.61 -3.80 -80.88
C MET A 1 -32.64 -4.90 -79.83
N LEU A 2 -31.52 -5.16 -79.15
CA LEU A 2 -31.42 -5.65 -77.77
C LEU A 2 -29.94 -5.98 -77.51
N ALA A 3 -29.25 -5.06 -76.83
CA ALA A 3 -27.88 -5.26 -76.35
C ALA A 3 -27.94 -5.92 -74.97
N ALA A 4 -27.26 -7.05 -74.79
CA ALA A 4 -27.10 -7.71 -73.50
C ALA A 4 -25.87 -7.13 -72.79
N ILE A 5 -26.08 -6.47 -71.65
CA ILE A 5 -25.01 -5.99 -70.75
C ILE A 5 -24.67 -7.13 -69.79
N ALA A 6 -23.46 -7.67 -69.90
CA ALA A 6 -22.89 -8.59 -68.92
C ALA A 6 -22.30 -7.77 -67.76
N GLY A 7 -22.93 -7.83 -66.59
CA GLY A 7 -22.39 -7.24 -65.36
C GLY A 7 -21.40 -8.19 -64.70
N LEU A 8 -20.10 -7.82 -64.67
CA LEU A 8 -19.12 -8.47 -63.81
C LEU A 8 -19.33 -7.99 -62.37
N LEU A 9 -19.70 -8.90 -61.47
CA LEU A 9 -19.61 -8.69 -60.02
C LEU A 9 -18.17 -8.94 -59.56
N SER A 10 -17.42 -7.87 -59.29
CA SER A 10 -16.16 -7.96 -58.57
C SER A 10 -16.43 -8.07 -57.07
N ALA A 11 -16.24 -9.26 -56.49
CA ALA A 11 -16.29 -9.44 -55.05
C ALA A 11 -15.05 -8.82 -54.40
N LEU A 12 -15.24 -7.73 -53.64
CA LEU A 12 -14.20 -7.19 -52.77
C LEU A 12 -14.04 -8.12 -51.55
N VAL A 13 -12.90 -8.81 -51.49
CA VAL A 13 -12.47 -9.53 -50.28
C VAL A 13 -11.89 -8.50 -49.32
N VAL A 14 -12.64 -8.17 -48.27
CA VAL A 14 -12.15 -7.31 -47.17
C VAL A 14 -11.34 -8.20 -46.23
N PHE A 15 -10.02 -8.05 -46.25
CA PHE A 15 -9.15 -8.66 -45.23
C PHE A 15 -9.27 -7.85 -43.93
N ALA A 16 -9.84 -8.47 -42.89
CA ALA A 16 -9.80 -7.92 -41.54
C ALA A 16 -8.35 -7.90 -41.04
N PRO A 17 -7.87 -6.81 -40.41
CA PRO A 17 -6.54 -6.78 -39.82
C PRO A 17 -6.45 -7.84 -38.71
N PRO A 18 -5.27 -8.45 -38.52
CA PRO A 18 -5.07 -9.42 -37.45
C PRO A 18 -5.38 -8.74 -36.11
N SER A 19 -6.26 -9.37 -35.33
CA SER A 19 -6.56 -8.97 -33.95
C SER A 19 -5.26 -9.02 -33.16
N SER A 20 -4.72 -7.86 -32.78
CA SER A 20 -3.65 -7.78 -31.80
C SER A 20 -4.20 -8.31 -30.49
N ALA A 21 -3.82 -9.53 -30.10
CA ALA A 21 -4.07 -10.01 -28.75
C ALA A 21 -3.46 -8.98 -27.79
N ALA A 22 -4.28 -8.41 -26.91
CA ALA A 22 -3.79 -7.53 -25.86
C ALA A 22 -2.70 -8.30 -25.08
N ALA A 23 -1.52 -7.70 -24.95
CA ALA A 23 -0.46 -8.28 -24.15
C ALA A 23 -1.03 -8.59 -22.75
N ALA A 24 -0.80 -9.81 -22.26
CA ALA A 24 -1.19 -10.16 -20.90
C ALA A 24 -0.61 -9.12 -19.94
N ALA A 25 -1.43 -8.64 -19.00
CA ALA A 25 -0.95 -7.70 -18.00
C ALA A 25 0.28 -8.29 -17.29
N PRO A 26 1.34 -7.51 -17.08
CA PRO A 26 2.55 -8.01 -16.44
C PRO A 26 2.20 -8.56 -15.05
N ILE A 27 2.63 -9.80 -14.79
CA ILE A 27 2.47 -10.42 -13.47
C ILE A 27 3.40 -9.68 -12.50
N THR A 28 2.83 -9.01 -11.50
CA THR A 28 3.60 -8.39 -10.42
C THR A 28 4.13 -9.46 -9.47
N LYS A 29 5.45 -9.50 -9.26
CA LYS A 29 6.06 -10.41 -8.28
C LYS A 29 5.63 -10.01 -6.85
N PRO A 30 5.56 -10.96 -5.90
CA PRO A 30 5.36 -10.62 -4.49
C PRO A 30 6.43 -9.64 -3.99
N PRO A 31 6.06 -8.64 -3.16
CA PRO A 31 7.03 -7.71 -2.58
C PRO A 31 8.08 -8.44 -1.72
N MET A 32 9.34 -8.06 -1.89
CA MET A 32 10.45 -8.57 -1.06
C MET A 32 11.06 -7.41 -0.28
N GLY A 33 11.25 -7.59 1.03
CA GLY A 33 11.75 -6.53 1.89
C GLY A 33 11.84 -6.94 3.35
N TRP A 34 11.96 -5.94 4.20
CA TRP A 34 11.98 -6.06 5.66
C TRP A 34 10.85 -5.21 6.27
N ASN A 35 10.29 -5.66 7.38
CA ASN A 35 9.26 -4.98 8.14
C ASN A 35 9.65 -4.93 9.62
N SER A 36 9.37 -3.81 10.29
CA SER A 36 9.84 -3.56 11.66
C SER A 36 9.18 -4.39 12.76
N TRP A 37 7.97 -4.91 12.54
CA TRP A 37 7.11 -5.45 13.59
C TRP A 37 7.75 -6.60 14.38
N ASN A 38 8.16 -7.67 13.70
CA ASN A 38 8.57 -8.92 14.37
C ASN A 38 9.78 -8.78 15.31
N SER A 39 10.60 -7.74 15.16
CA SER A 39 11.79 -7.52 16.00
C SER A 39 11.67 -6.34 16.94
N PHE A 40 10.84 -5.35 16.61
CA PHE A 40 10.77 -4.09 17.34
C PHE A 40 9.39 -3.76 17.91
N ALA A 41 8.34 -4.51 17.54
CA ALA A 41 6.96 -4.15 17.82
C ALA A 41 6.72 -2.66 17.51
N GLY A 42 6.06 -1.92 18.42
CA GLY A 42 5.90 -0.48 18.29
C GLY A 42 7.03 0.38 18.91
N THR A 43 8.20 -0.20 19.19
CA THR A 43 9.40 0.53 19.69
C THR A 43 10.33 0.96 18.57
N ILE A 44 9.83 1.81 17.67
CA ILE A 44 10.56 2.28 16.49
C ILE A 44 10.70 3.81 16.47
N ASP A 45 11.77 4.26 15.81
CA ASP A 45 12.05 5.66 15.50
C ASP A 45 12.90 5.75 14.22
N HIS A 46 13.27 6.98 13.82
CA HIS A 46 14.09 7.23 12.64
C HIS A 46 15.41 6.45 12.66
N THR A 47 16.11 6.42 13.79
CA THR A 47 17.42 5.75 13.91
C THR A 47 17.30 4.23 13.77
N VAL A 48 16.24 3.62 14.32
CA VAL A 48 15.96 2.19 14.11
C VAL A 48 15.80 1.91 12.63
N ILE A 49 14.96 2.67 11.92
CA ILE A 49 14.67 2.43 10.50
C ILE A 49 15.91 2.67 9.61
N GLU A 50 16.68 3.74 9.86
CA GLU A 50 17.93 4.00 9.13
C GLU A 50 18.90 2.83 9.24
N ARG A 51 19.12 2.32 10.46
CA ARG A 51 20.03 1.20 10.70
C ARG A 51 19.56 -0.08 10.01
N GLN A 52 18.26 -0.33 9.93
CA GLN A 52 17.73 -1.50 9.23
C GLN A 52 17.82 -1.35 7.71
N ALA A 53 17.63 -0.14 7.17
CA ALA A 53 17.88 0.14 5.76
C ALA A 53 19.36 -0.07 5.41
N ASP A 54 20.29 0.42 6.23
CA ASP A 54 21.73 0.18 6.08
C ASP A 54 22.07 -1.32 6.16
N ALA A 55 21.48 -2.05 7.10
CA ALA A 55 21.69 -3.49 7.23
C ALA A 55 21.18 -4.26 6.00
N LEU A 56 20.05 -3.86 5.40
CA LEU A 56 19.51 -4.50 4.19
C LEU A 56 20.45 -4.32 2.99
N VAL A 57 21.13 -3.18 2.88
CA VAL A 57 22.15 -2.96 1.84
C VAL A 57 23.44 -3.74 2.15
N THR A 58 24.00 -3.55 3.35
CA THR A 58 25.33 -4.08 3.70
C THR A 58 25.37 -5.60 3.87
N SER A 59 24.23 -6.24 4.16
CA SER A 59 24.11 -7.70 4.21
C SER A 59 24.06 -8.38 2.83
N GLY A 60 23.92 -7.62 1.74
CA GLY A 60 23.70 -8.16 0.39
C GLY A 60 22.24 -8.55 0.10
N MET A 61 21.32 -8.35 1.04
CA MET A 61 19.89 -8.64 0.84
C MET A 61 19.26 -7.78 -0.25
N LYS A 62 19.68 -6.50 -0.36
CA LYS A 62 19.28 -5.65 -1.48
C LYS A 62 19.65 -6.25 -2.83
N ASP A 63 20.88 -6.74 -2.98
CA ASP A 63 21.36 -7.34 -4.23
C ASP A 63 20.66 -8.68 -4.52
N ALA A 64 20.16 -9.36 -3.49
CA ALA A 64 19.31 -10.54 -3.61
C ALA A 64 17.84 -10.22 -3.99
N GLY A 65 17.47 -8.95 -4.11
CA GLY A 65 16.15 -8.49 -4.56
C GLY A 65 15.22 -7.97 -3.46
N TYR A 66 15.68 -7.83 -2.22
CA TYR A 66 14.90 -7.20 -1.15
C TYR A 66 14.92 -5.68 -1.32
N GLU A 67 13.77 -5.10 -1.64
CA GLU A 67 13.67 -3.68 -2.03
C GLU A 67 12.84 -2.84 -1.06
N TYR A 68 11.97 -3.41 -0.22
CA TYR A 68 11.12 -2.64 0.69
C TYR A 68 11.68 -2.56 2.12
N VAL A 69 11.63 -1.36 2.72
CA VAL A 69 11.80 -1.13 4.16
C VAL A 69 10.48 -0.58 4.69
N ASN A 70 9.71 -1.44 5.37
CA ASN A 70 8.37 -1.14 5.83
C ASN A 70 8.38 -0.74 7.31
N ILE A 71 7.92 0.47 7.58
CA ILE A 71 7.66 1.01 8.92
C ILE A 71 6.28 0.51 9.35
N ASP A 72 6.22 -0.39 10.32
CA ASP A 72 4.98 -0.92 10.90
C ASP A 72 4.46 -0.02 12.04
N ASP A 73 3.53 -0.53 12.87
CA ASP A 73 2.93 0.22 13.99
C ASP A 73 3.96 0.88 14.94
N GLY A 74 3.54 1.95 15.62
CA GLY A 74 4.35 2.70 16.59
C GLY A 74 4.97 4.00 16.06
N TRP A 75 4.92 4.27 14.75
CA TRP A 75 5.43 5.52 14.17
C TRP A 75 4.53 6.74 14.45
N TRP A 76 3.21 6.53 14.53
CA TRP A 76 2.21 7.58 14.70
C TRP A 76 1.43 7.43 16.00
N THR A 77 1.22 8.54 16.71
CA THR A 77 0.52 8.56 18.00
C THR A 77 -0.93 9.03 17.89
N GLY A 78 -1.49 9.11 16.68
CA GLY A 78 -2.87 9.53 16.41
C GLY A 78 -3.09 11.04 16.25
N SER A 79 -2.03 11.84 16.40
CA SER A 79 -2.11 13.30 16.29
C SER A 79 -2.42 13.76 14.87
N ARG A 80 -3.30 14.76 14.75
CA ARG A 80 -3.61 15.49 13.53
C ARG A 80 -3.57 17.00 13.78
N ASP A 81 -3.25 17.79 12.77
CA ASP A 81 -3.35 19.25 12.83
C ASP A 81 -4.80 19.74 12.64
N GLY A 82 -5.01 21.06 12.67
CA GLY A 82 -6.34 21.67 12.48
C GLY A 82 -6.96 21.45 11.09
N GLY A 83 -6.16 21.02 10.10
CA GLY A 83 -6.62 20.60 8.78
C GLY A 83 -6.86 19.10 8.66
N GLY A 84 -6.68 18.33 9.74
CA GLY A 84 -6.80 16.87 9.75
C GLY A 84 -5.58 16.13 9.23
N ASN A 85 -4.47 16.81 8.92
CA ASN A 85 -3.27 16.14 8.42
C ASN A 85 -2.57 15.41 9.55
N ILE A 86 -2.09 14.20 9.30
CA ILE A 86 -1.29 13.45 10.26
C ILE A 86 -0.05 14.26 10.67
N THR A 87 0.19 14.36 11.97
CA THR A 87 1.42 14.92 12.55
C THR A 87 2.18 13.85 13.31
N VAL A 88 3.51 13.95 13.30
CA VAL A 88 4.41 13.00 13.98
C VAL A 88 5.26 13.71 15.01
N ASP A 89 5.69 12.97 16.03
CA ASP A 89 6.67 13.44 17.00
C ASP A 89 8.03 13.60 16.30
N THR A 90 8.44 14.84 16.04
CA THR A 90 9.70 15.14 15.35
C THR A 90 10.94 14.85 16.19
N ALA A 91 10.81 14.56 17.49
CA ALA A 91 11.91 14.04 18.30
C ALA A 91 12.23 12.58 17.92
N LYS A 92 11.20 11.78 17.60
CA LYS A 92 11.36 10.41 17.07
C LYS A 92 11.60 10.39 15.55
N TRP A 93 10.99 11.34 14.84
CA TRP A 93 11.02 11.45 13.38
C TRP A 93 11.56 12.83 12.96
N PRO A 94 12.85 13.12 13.18
CA PRO A 94 13.46 14.38 12.76
C PRO A 94 13.30 14.59 11.25
N GLY A 95 12.84 15.77 10.85
CA GLY A 95 12.52 16.06 9.44
C GLY A 95 11.18 15.48 8.95
N GLY A 96 10.41 14.84 9.83
CA GLY A 96 9.14 14.21 9.50
C GLY A 96 9.29 12.94 8.65
N MET A 97 8.17 12.38 8.21
CA MET A 97 8.18 11.08 7.53
C MET A 97 8.78 11.11 6.11
N SER A 98 8.82 12.28 5.46
CA SER A 98 9.53 12.41 4.19
C SER A 98 11.04 12.24 4.35
N ALA A 99 11.63 12.68 5.48
CA ALA A 99 13.07 12.53 5.70
C ALA A 99 13.50 11.05 5.75
N ILE A 100 12.73 10.20 6.45
CA ILE A 100 13.04 8.77 6.50
C ILE A 100 12.75 8.07 5.17
N ALA A 101 11.70 8.47 4.44
CA ALA A 101 11.43 7.96 3.10
C ALA A 101 12.57 8.31 2.12
N ASP A 102 13.00 9.57 2.11
CA ASP A 102 14.13 10.06 1.32
C ASP A 102 15.42 9.32 1.68
N TYR A 103 15.66 9.05 2.97
CA TYR A 103 16.79 8.25 3.41
C TYR A 103 16.74 6.84 2.83
N ILE A 104 15.61 6.14 2.95
CA ILE A 104 15.42 4.80 2.37
C ILE A 104 15.65 4.82 0.85
N HIS A 105 15.12 5.82 0.15
CA HIS A 105 15.34 5.99 -1.29
C HIS A 105 16.80 6.26 -1.64
N SER A 106 17.54 7.00 -0.80
CA SER A 106 18.97 7.26 -1.01
C SER A 106 19.82 5.98 -1.01
N LYS A 107 19.31 4.90 -0.37
CA LYS A 107 19.92 3.56 -0.39
C LYS A 107 19.53 2.73 -1.61
N GLY A 108 18.68 3.28 -2.49
CA GLY A 108 18.09 2.57 -3.63
C GLY A 108 17.06 1.52 -3.20
N LEU A 109 16.39 1.75 -2.07
CA LEU A 109 15.29 0.94 -1.54
C LEU A 109 13.96 1.72 -1.71
N LYS A 110 12.84 1.07 -1.38
CA LYS A 110 11.47 1.61 -1.39
C LYS A 110 10.93 1.68 0.03
N ALA A 111 10.20 2.74 0.34
CA ALA A 111 9.70 3.00 1.68
C ALA A 111 8.26 2.51 1.86
N GLY A 112 7.96 1.82 2.97
CA GLY A 112 6.61 1.43 3.34
C GLY A 112 6.14 2.06 4.64
N ILE A 113 4.83 2.33 4.72
CA ILE A 113 4.16 2.89 5.90
C ILE A 113 2.97 2.03 6.34
N TYR A 114 2.41 2.36 7.49
CA TYR A 114 1.36 1.60 8.16
C TYR A 114 0.22 2.50 8.64
N THR A 115 -1.02 2.04 8.52
CA THR A 115 -2.21 2.62 9.18
C THR A 115 -3.28 1.55 9.41
N ASP A 116 -4.46 1.92 9.89
CA ASP A 116 -5.62 1.05 10.11
C ASP A 116 -6.84 1.53 9.32
N ALA A 117 -7.70 0.59 8.94
CA ALA A 117 -8.94 0.91 8.24
C ALA A 117 -9.99 1.61 9.13
N GLY A 118 -10.01 1.36 10.45
CA GLY A 118 -10.95 2.03 11.36
C GLY A 118 -10.47 3.41 11.82
N ARG A 119 -11.10 3.96 12.86
CA ARG A 119 -10.75 5.25 13.48
C ARG A 119 -9.56 5.17 14.42
N ASN A 120 -9.34 4.00 15.01
CA ASN A 120 -8.20 3.72 15.88
C ASN A 120 -7.45 2.51 15.34
N GLY A 121 -6.13 2.54 15.39
CA GLY A 121 -5.29 1.43 14.93
C GLY A 121 -4.98 0.41 16.00
N CYS A 122 -4.21 -0.62 15.63
CA CYS A 122 -3.75 -1.63 16.57
C CYS A 122 -2.95 -1.05 17.73
N GLY A 123 -2.19 0.02 17.52
CA GLY A 123 -1.51 0.74 18.60
C GLY A 123 -2.43 1.35 19.67
N TYR A 124 -3.73 1.46 19.41
CA TYR A 124 -4.75 1.78 20.43
C TYR A 124 -5.30 0.53 21.12
N TYR A 125 -5.76 -0.47 20.34
CA TYR A 125 -6.46 -1.64 20.88
C TYR A 125 -5.53 -2.66 21.55
N TYR A 126 -4.31 -2.81 21.03
CA TYR A 126 -3.31 -3.80 21.44
C TYR A 126 -1.92 -3.16 21.60
N PRO A 127 -1.76 -2.15 22.47
CA PRO A 127 -0.50 -1.43 22.65
C PRO A 127 0.65 -2.39 22.99
N THR A 128 1.69 -2.41 22.17
CA THR A 128 2.84 -3.31 22.33
C THR A 128 4.14 -2.53 22.22
N GLY A 129 4.77 -2.27 23.36
CA GLY A 129 6.01 -1.49 23.45
C GLY A 129 5.81 0.04 23.58
N HIS A 130 4.56 0.50 23.66
CA HIS A 130 4.20 1.91 23.88
C HIS A 130 2.84 2.01 24.59
N PRO A 131 2.44 3.17 25.16
CA PRO A 131 1.07 3.36 25.65
C PRO A 131 0.05 3.37 24.51
N ALA A 132 -1.23 3.17 24.81
CA ALA A 132 -2.28 3.23 23.79
C ALA A 132 -2.28 4.58 23.06
N TYR A 133 -2.32 4.54 21.72
CA TYR A 133 -2.34 5.70 20.85
C TYR A 133 -3.71 5.87 20.17
N PRO A 134 -4.64 6.63 20.77
CA PRO A 134 -5.96 6.85 20.17
C PRO A 134 -5.86 7.67 18.89
N GLY A 135 -6.75 7.43 17.93
CA GLY A 135 -6.83 8.14 16.66
C GLY A 135 -5.83 7.67 15.60
N THR A 136 -5.18 6.52 15.79
CA THR A 136 -4.18 5.92 14.88
C THR A 136 -4.78 5.19 13.67
N GLY A 137 -5.99 5.54 13.25
CA GLY A 137 -6.67 4.97 12.10
C GLY A 137 -7.01 6.01 11.03
N ALA A 138 -7.28 5.54 9.82
CA ALA A 138 -7.51 6.39 8.64
C ALA A 138 -9.01 6.58 8.29
N GLU A 139 -9.94 5.96 9.02
CA GLU A 139 -11.37 6.14 8.76
C GLU A 139 -11.76 7.64 8.82
N GLY A 140 -12.52 8.08 7.81
CA GLY A 140 -12.89 9.49 7.65
C GLY A 140 -11.82 10.35 6.97
N HIS A 141 -10.61 9.83 6.78
CA HIS A 141 -9.46 10.54 6.21
C HIS A 141 -8.74 9.79 5.08
N TYR A 142 -9.27 8.67 4.54
CA TYR A 142 -8.57 7.86 3.53
C TYR A 142 -7.93 8.68 2.40
N ASP A 143 -8.68 9.53 1.70
CA ASP A 143 -8.12 10.34 0.60
C ASP A 143 -7.01 11.29 1.07
N GLN A 144 -7.15 11.87 2.26
CA GLN A 144 -6.16 12.77 2.84
C GLN A 144 -4.89 12.02 3.23
N ASP A 145 -5.04 10.89 3.93
CA ASP A 145 -3.94 10.11 4.48
C ASP A 145 -3.14 9.41 3.39
N PHE A 146 -3.80 8.74 2.44
CA PHE A 146 -3.10 8.07 1.34
C PHE A 146 -2.43 9.07 0.39
N LEU A 147 -3.02 10.25 0.19
CA LEU A 147 -2.34 11.34 -0.52
C LEU A 147 -1.13 11.85 0.26
N GLN A 148 -1.23 11.99 1.58
CA GLN A 148 -0.12 12.40 2.44
C GLN A 148 1.02 11.38 2.42
N PHE A 149 0.72 10.07 2.49
CA PHE A 149 1.73 9.02 2.40
C PHE A 149 2.46 9.05 1.06
N SER A 150 1.71 9.19 -0.03
CA SER A 150 2.30 9.30 -1.37
C SER A 150 3.16 10.56 -1.51
N ARG A 151 2.73 11.71 -0.95
CA ARG A 151 3.49 12.97 -0.92
C ARG A 151 4.76 12.89 -0.07
N TRP A 152 4.73 12.17 1.04
CA TRP A 152 5.93 11.90 1.84
C TRP A 152 6.90 10.95 1.14
N GLY A 153 6.49 10.28 0.06
CA GLY A 153 7.37 9.42 -0.73
C GLY A 153 7.21 7.94 -0.46
N PHE A 154 6.20 7.50 0.27
CA PHE A 154 5.98 6.07 0.49
C PHE A 154 5.55 5.36 -0.80
N ASP A 155 6.06 4.15 -0.98
CA ASP A 155 5.87 3.25 -2.13
C ASP A 155 5.07 1.99 -1.76
N TYR A 156 4.73 1.86 -0.49
CA TYR A 156 4.01 0.72 0.08
C TYR A 156 3.17 1.20 1.27
N VAL A 157 1.96 0.67 1.41
CA VAL A 157 1.13 0.89 2.60
C VAL A 157 0.49 -0.42 3.07
N LYS A 158 0.73 -0.77 4.34
CA LYS A 158 -0.01 -1.79 5.08
C LYS A 158 -1.20 -1.13 5.74
N VAL A 159 -2.40 -1.69 5.57
CA VAL A 159 -3.61 -1.21 6.23
C VAL A 159 -4.23 -2.32 7.08
N ASP A 160 -4.12 -2.16 8.39
CA ASP A 160 -4.58 -3.10 9.41
C ASP A 160 -6.09 -3.00 9.68
N TRP A 161 -6.57 -3.84 10.59
CA TRP A 161 -8.00 -4.08 10.80
C TRP A 161 -8.44 -4.05 12.27
N CYS A 162 -7.64 -3.52 13.19
CA CYS A 162 -8.03 -3.46 14.60
C CYS A 162 -9.25 -2.56 14.81
N GLY A 163 -9.25 -1.36 14.21
CA GLY A 163 -10.41 -0.48 14.23
C GLY A 163 -11.57 -1.07 13.43
N GLY A 164 -11.28 -1.60 12.24
CA GLY A 164 -12.31 -2.23 11.40
C GLY A 164 -13.05 -3.38 12.10
N SER A 165 -12.34 -4.21 12.85
CA SER A 165 -12.92 -5.28 13.66
C SER A 165 -13.73 -4.73 14.84
N ALA A 166 -13.19 -3.75 15.57
CA ALA A 166 -13.86 -3.18 16.74
C ALA A 166 -15.16 -2.42 16.37
N GLU A 167 -15.18 -1.80 15.19
CA GLU A 167 -16.32 -1.03 14.68
C GLU A 167 -17.32 -1.90 13.89
N GLY A 168 -17.00 -3.18 13.65
CA GLY A 168 -17.87 -4.10 12.91
C GLY A 168 -17.99 -3.75 11.43
N LEU A 169 -16.92 -3.21 10.82
CA LEU A 169 -16.91 -2.81 9.43
C LEU A 169 -16.95 -4.02 8.48
N ASN A 170 -17.43 -3.79 7.26
CA ASN A 170 -17.34 -4.75 6.18
C ASN A 170 -15.98 -4.64 5.48
N ALA A 171 -15.14 -5.68 5.57
CA ALA A 171 -13.76 -5.64 5.06
C ALA A 171 -13.69 -5.35 3.57
N ARG A 172 -14.52 -6.03 2.76
CA ARG A 172 -14.53 -5.82 1.31
C ARG A 172 -14.84 -4.37 0.95
N ASN A 173 -15.87 -3.78 1.55
CA ASN A 173 -16.26 -2.40 1.26
C ASN A 173 -15.21 -1.40 1.73
N SER A 174 -14.70 -1.55 2.97
CA SER A 174 -13.68 -0.65 3.51
C SER A 174 -12.39 -0.70 2.69
N TYR A 175 -11.87 -1.90 2.40
CA TYR A 175 -10.65 -2.03 1.61
C TYR A 175 -10.83 -1.65 0.14
N THR A 176 -12.04 -1.75 -0.43
CA THR A 176 -12.33 -1.19 -1.77
C THR A 176 -12.21 0.33 -1.74
N ALA A 177 -12.81 0.99 -0.74
CA ALA A 177 -12.70 2.44 -0.59
C ALA A 177 -11.24 2.90 -0.40
N ILE A 178 -10.47 2.16 0.41
CA ILE A 178 -9.03 2.38 0.61
C ILE A 178 -8.24 2.21 -0.70
N SER A 179 -8.49 1.14 -1.45
CA SER A 179 -7.89 0.91 -2.77
C SER A 179 -8.15 2.09 -3.71
N ASP A 180 -9.39 2.57 -3.77
CA ASP A 180 -9.75 3.70 -4.61
C ASP A 180 -9.04 4.99 -4.17
N SER A 181 -8.90 5.22 -2.86
CA SER A 181 -8.13 6.35 -2.32
C SER A 181 -6.65 6.28 -2.66
N ILE A 182 -6.03 5.09 -2.59
CA ILE A 182 -4.64 4.87 -3.01
C ILE A 182 -4.49 5.16 -4.50
N ALA A 183 -5.43 4.69 -5.34
CA ALA A 183 -5.42 4.98 -6.77
C ALA A 183 -5.54 6.49 -7.06
N ARG A 184 -6.41 7.21 -6.33
CA ARG A 184 -6.52 8.67 -6.42
C ARG A 184 -5.25 9.39 -5.97
N ALA A 185 -4.58 8.91 -4.93
CA ALA A 185 -3.29 9.45 -4.49
C ALA A 185 -2.23 9.27 -5.58
N THR A 186 -2.11 8.07 -6.15
CA THR A 186 -1.19 7.77 -7.26
C THR A 186 -1.48 8.63 -8.50
N ALA A 187 -2.74 8.84 -8.84
CA ALA A 187 -3.11 9.71 -9.97
C ALA A 187 -2.67 11.17 -9.77
N GLN A 188 -2.61 11.63 -8.52
CA GLN A 188 -2.21 13.00 -8.19
C GLN A 188 -0.69 13.18 -8.09
N THR A 189 0.03 12.18 -7.59
CA THR A 189 1.48 12.29 -7.31
C THR A 189 2.36 11.62 -8.36
N GLY A 190 1.79 10.71 -9.16
CA GLY A 190 2.56 9.83 -10.04
C GLY A 190 3.35 8.74 -9.31
N ARG A 191 3.19 8.57 -7.99
CA ARG A 191 3.85 7.55 -7.18
C ARG A 191 2.88 6.42 -6.82
N PRO A 192 2.98 5.24 -7.47
CA PRO A 192 2.24 4.05 -7.08
C PRO A 192 2.64 3.58 -5.68
N MET A 193 1.66 3.14 -4.89
CA MET A 193 1.91 2.44 -3.63
C MET A 193 1.46 0.98 -3.73
N VAL A 194 2.31 0.05 -3.31
CA VAL A 194 1.90 -1.33 -3.07
C VAL A 194 0.93 -1.37 -1.90
N PHE A 195 -0.25 -1.93 -2.12
CA PHE A 195 -1.29 -2.00 -1.11
C PHE A 195 -1.38 -3.40 -0.49
N SER A 196 -1.14 -3.46 0.82
CA SER A 196 -1.16 -4.67 1.64
C SER A 196 -2.33 -4.68 2.61
N VAL A 197 -3.28 -5.58 2.36
CA VAL A 197 -4.47 -5.79 3.19
C VAL A 197 -4.13 -6.66 4.40
N CYS A 198 -4.45 -6.19 5.60
CA CYS A 198 -4.13 -6.87 6.86
C CYS A 198 -5.37 -7.03 7.75
N GLU A 199 -6.37 -7.81 7.31
CA GLU A 199 -7.54 -8.19 8.13
C GLU A 199 -7.52 -9.63 8.64
N TRP A 200 -6.35 -10.26 8.53
CA TRP A 200 -6.03 -11.53 9.17
C TRP A 200 -6.86 -12.75 8.73
N GLY A 201 -7.50 -12.68 7.56
CA GLY A 201 -8.30 -13.76 6.99
C GLY A 201 -9.76 -13.79 7.46
N GLY A 202 -10.19 -12.86 8.33
CA GLY A 202 -11.46 -12.94 9.05
C GLY A 202 -12.69 -12.91 8.14
N GLN A 203 -12.68 -12.09 7.09
CA GLN A 203 -13.76 -11.95 6.11
C GLN A 203 -13.38 -12.56 4.75
N GLN A 204 -12.52 -13.59 4.76
CA GLN A 204 -12.16 -14.41 3.59
C GLN A 204 -11.60 -13.59 2.42
N PRO A 205 -10.47 -12.87 2.60
CA PRO A 205 -9.90 -11.93 1.63
C PRO A 205 -9.53 -12.56 0.30
N TRP A 206 -9.25 -13.86 0.26
CA TRP A 206 -9.02 -14.60 -0.99
C TRP A 206 -10.18 -14.52 -1.98
N ASN A 207 -11.40 -14.21 -1.53
CA ASN A 207 -12.58 -14.06 -2.40
C ASN A 207 -12.72 -12.66 -3.04
N TRP A 208 -12.00 -11.65 -2.55
CA TRP A 208 -12.24 -10.25 -2.96
C TRP A 208 -11.00 -9.35 -3.07
N ALA A 209 -9.93 -9.61 -2.32
CA ALA A 209 -8.70 -8.83 -2.37
C ALA A 209 -7.92 -8.91 -3.70
N PRO A 210 -7.96 -10.00 -4.50
CA PRO A 210 -7.22 -10.07 -5.77
C PRO A 210 -7.52 -8.94 -6.76
N SER A 211 -8.69 -8.31 -6.69
CA SER A 211 -9.08 -7.23 -7.59
C SER A 211 -8.76 -5.82 -7.08
N ILE A 212 -8.35 -5.67 -5.81
CA ILE A 212 -8.20 -4.35 -5.17
C ILE A 212 -6.87 -4.16 -4.44
N ALA A 213 -6.06 -5.20 -4.24
CA ALA A 213 -4.81 -5.12 -3.49
C ALA A 213 -3.70 -5.93 -4.16
N ASN A 214 -2.45 -5.60 -3.84
CA ASN A 214 -1.29 -6.34 -4.34
C ASN A 214 -1.02 -7.61 -3.53
N LEU A 215 -1.39 -7.60 -2.25
CA LEU A 215 -1.28 -8.73 -1.34
C LEU A 215 -2.28 -8.60 -0.18
N TRP A 216 -2.62 -9.72 0.43
CA TRP A 216 -3.49 -9.78 1.61
C TRP A 216 -3.01 -10.85 2.58
N ARG A 217 -3.12 -10.56 3.88
CA ARG A 217 -2.95 -11.53 4.96
C ARG A 217 -4.06 -12.58 4.89
N THR A 218 -3.75 -13.82 5.26
CA THR A 218 -4.70 -14.95 5.26
C THR A 218 -4.93 -15.56 6.63
N SER A 219 -4.26 -15.04 7.67
CA SER A 219 -4.33 -15.52 9.05
C SER A 219 -3.95 -14.42 10.03
N GLY A 220 -4.14 -14.69 11.33
CA GLY A 220 -3.51 -13.97 12.43
C GLY A 220 -1.98 -13.97 12.35
N ASP A 221 -1.34 -13.25 13.26
CA ASP A 221 0.10 -13.02 13.24
C ASP A 221 0.87 -14.33 13.40
N ILE A 222 2.03 -14.41 12.73
CA ILE A 222 2.90 -15.60 12.81
C ILE A 222 3.55 -15.72 14.19
N ILE A 223 3.73 -14.59 14.88
CA ILE A 223 4.32 -14.47 16.20
C ILE A 223 3.72 -13.26 16.91
N TYR A 224 3.60 -13.36 18.24
CA TYR A 224 3.17 -12.29 19.15
C TYR A 224 4.34 -11.90 20.06
#